data_AF-A0A2S5M1V7-F1
#
_entry.id   AF-A0A2S5M1V7-F1
#
_cell.length_a   1.000
_cell.length_b   1.000
_cell.length_c   1.000
_cell.angle_alpha   90.00
_cell.angle_beta   90.00
_cell.angle_gamma   90.00
#
_symmetry.space_group_name_H-M   'P 1'
#
loop_
_entity.id
_entity.type
_entity.pdbx_description
1 polymer ?
#
loop_
_entity_poly.entity_id
_entity_poly.type
_entity_poly.pdbx_seq_one_letter_code
_entity_poly.pdbx_strand_id
1 'polypeptide(L)'
;LATFPNSIQREFRAALLHRLGLAAAGDEADAALAKAFVDFLTVTQAPFEQTFFDWRGGLASAARAKHSPSAAHYEAEAFTPLRAALAEHEPAPTARLDHPYFKGAAPCTMLIDEVEALWAAIAERDDWAPLYAKIAAIEEMRSAYE
;
A
#
# COMPACT_ATOMS: atom_id res chain seq x y z
N LEU A 1 -3.10 -21.92 22.60
CA LEU A 1 -2.11 -22.13 21.50
C LEU A 1 -2.73 -22.76 20.25
N ALA A 2 -3.61 -23.76 20.36
CA ALA A 2 -4.21 -24.43 19.19
C ALA A 2 -5.04 -23.53 18.24
N THR A 3 -5.62 -22.42 18.72
CA THR A 3 -6.42 -21.48 17.92
C THR A 3 -5.60 -20.33 17.30
N PHE A 4 -4.34 -20.20 17.66
CA PHE A 4 -3.48 -19.09 17.27
C PHE A 4 -3.27 -18.97 15.75
N PRO A 5 -3.02 -20.07 14.99
CA PRO A 5 -2.83 -19.96 13.54
C PRO A 5 -4.04 -19.41 12.80
N ASN A 6 -5.24 -19.85 13.17
CA ASN A 6 -6.48 -19.41 12.54
C ASN A 6 -6.78 -17.93 12.83
N SER A 7 -6.51 -17.49 14.07
CA SER A 7 -6.63 -16.08 14.42
C SER A 7 -5.65 -15.22 13.61
N ILE A 8 -4.38 -15.61 13.51
CA ILE A 8 -3.39 -14.86 12.70
C ILE A 8 -3.85 -14.73 11.25
N GLN A 9 -4.27 -15.82 10.62
CA GLN A 9 -4.68 -15.78 9.22
C GLN A 9 -5.87 -14.85 8.99
N ARG A 10 -6.87 -14.91 9.88
CA ARG A 10 -8.04 -14.02 9.81
C ARG A 10 -7.63 -12.55 9.98
N GLU A 11 -6.84 -12.24 11.01
CA GLU A 11 -6.42 -10.85 11.25
C GLU A 11 -5.48 -10.34 10.15
N PHE A 12 -4.64 -11.21 9.56
CA PHE A 12 -3.81 -10.84 8.41
C PHE A 12 -4.64 -10.44 7.20
N ARG A 13 -5.68 -11.23 6.86
CA ARG A 13 -6.61 -10.90 5.78
C ARG A 13 -7.32 -9.57 6.04
N ALA A 14 -7.84 -9.38 7.26
CA ALA A 14 -8.50 -8.14 7.64
C ALA A 14 -7.56 -6.93 7.53
N ALA A 15 -6.32 -7.05 8.01
CA ALA A 15 -5.32 -5.99 7.91
C ALA A 15 -4.93 -5.68 6.46
N LEU A 16 -4.82 -6.70 5.60
CA LEU A 16 -4.51 -6.53 4.18
C LEU A 16 -5.63 -5.80 3.44
N LEU A 17 -6.89 -6.19 3.65
CA LEU A 17 -8.06 -5.51 3.09
C LEU A 17 -8.13 -4.05 3.57
N HIS A 18 -7.88 -3.79 4.85
CA HIS A 18 -7.86 -2.45 5.40
C HIS A 18 -6.80 -1.56 4.73
N ARG A 19 -5.57 -2.06 4.57
CA ARG A 19 -4.49 -1.32 3.89
C ARG A 19 -4.81 -1.07 2.41
N LEU A 20 -5.37 -2.06 1.73
CA LEU A 20 -5.87 -1.91 0.36
C LEU A 20 -7.16 -1.10 0.27
N GLY A 21 -7.81 -0.73 1.38
CA GLY A 21 -9.08 0.00 1.34
C GLY A 21 -10.17 -0.77 0.59
N LEU A 22 -10.28 -2.08 0.82
CA LEU A 22 -11.25 -2.96 0.18
C LEU A 22 -12.28 -3.46 1.19
N ALA A 23 -13.53 -3.63 0.74
CA ALA A 23 -14.53 -4.35 1.50
C ALA A 23 -14.25 -5.86 1.45
N ALA A 24 -14.56 -6.58 2.53
CA ALA A 24 -14.48 -8.04 2.53
C ALA A 24 -15.46 -8.64 1.52
N ALA A 25 -15.00 -9.64 0.77
CA ALA A 25 -15.80 -10.35 -0.25
C ALA A 25 -16.14 -11.80 0.17
N GLY A 26 -15.81 -12.16 1.41
CA GLY A 26 -16.02 -13.48 1.99
C GLY A 26 -14.70 -14.22 2.19
N ASP A 27 -14.68 -15.18 3.13
CA ASP A 27 -13.45 -15.80 3.62
C ASP A 27 -12.56 -16.39 2.52
N GLU A 28 -13.15 -17.02 1.50
CA GLU A 28 -12.44 -17.64 0.38
C GLU A 28 -11.77 -16.57 -0.51
N ALA A 29 -12.52 -15.52 -0.88
CA ALA A 29 -12.02 -14.43 -1.73
C ALA A 29 -10.94 -13.61 -1.01
N ASP A 30 -11.16 -13.30 0.27
CA ASP A 30 -10.21 -12.57 1.10
C ASP A 30 -8.89 -13.37 1.26
N ALA A 31 -8.99 -14.70 1.38
CA ALA A 31 -7.82 -15.58 1.47
C ALA A 31 -7.07 -15.68 0.15
N ALA A 32 -7.79 -15.77 -0.98
CA ALA A 32 -7.21 -15.77 -2.31
C ALA A 32 -6.45 -14.47 -2.60
N LEU A 33 -7.03 -13.32 -2.24
CA LEU A 33 -6.38 -12.02 -2.38
C LEU A 33 -5.11 -11.93 -1.52
N ALA A 34 -5.19 -12.30 -0.24
CA ALA A 34 -4.04 -12.27 0.65
C ALA A 34 -2.87 -13.13 0.14
N LYS A 35 -3.18 -14.33 -0.36
CA LYS A 35 -2.17 -15.21 -0.98
C LYS A 35 -1.59 -14.60 -2.25
N ALA A 36 -2.43 -14.17 -3.19
CA ALA A 36 -1.98 -13.62 -4.46
C ALA A 36 -1.12 -12.36 -4.28
N PHE A 37 -1.44 -11.54 -3.29
CA PHE A 37 -0.67 -10.34 -2.95
C PHE A 37 0.73 -10.67 -2.43
N VAL A 38 0.84 -11.60 -1.47
CA VAL A 38 2.14 -12.05 -0.94
C VAL A 38 2.97 -12.75 -2.01
N ASP A 39 2.36 -13.62 -2.81
CA ASP A 39 3.05 -14.32 -3.91
C ASP A 39 3.60 -13.32 -4.94
N PHE A 40 2.79 -12.34 -5.35
CA PHE A 40 3.21 -11.30 -6.28
C PHE A 40 4.42 -10.52 -5.77
N LEU A 41 4.38 -10.04 -4.52
CA LEU A 41 5.49 -9.28 -3.93
C LEU A 41 6.74 -10.15 -3.77
N THR A 42 6.57 -11.42 -3.40
CA THR A 42 7.69 -12.35 -3.24
C THR A 42 8.39 -12.61 -4.57
N VAL A 43 7.62 -12.86 -5.64
CA VAL A 43 8.17 -13.18 -6.96
C VAL A 43 8.77 -11.96 -7.64
N THR A 44 8.08 -10.81 -7.59
CA THR A 44 8.46 -9.63 -8.39
C THR A 44 9.39 -8.68 -7.66
N GLN A 45 9.47 -8.77 -6.33
CA GLN A 45 10.15 -7.79 -5.49
C GLN A 45 9.64 -6.35 -5.74
N ALA A 46 8.38 -6.20 -6.18
CA ALA A 46 7.77 -4.89 -6.34
C ALA A 46 7.80 -4.12 -5.00
N PRO A 47 8.02 -2.79 -5.01
CA PRO A 47 8.13 -2.04 -3.77
C PRO A 47 6.87 -2.18 -2.91
N PHE A 48 7.07 -2.63 -1.67
CA PHE A 48 5.99 -3.08 -0.78
C PHE A 48 4.94 -1.98 -0.53
N GLU A 49 5.37 -0.82 -0.02
CA GLU A 49 4.46 0.29 0.28
C GLU A 49 3.85 0.91 -0.99
N GLN A 50 4.63 1.00 -2.07
CA GLN A 50 4.12 1.50 -3.35
C GLN A 50 2.98 0.63 -3.88
N THR A 51 3.09 -0.70 -3.75
CA THR A 51 2.04 -1.62 -4.20
C THR A 51 0.73 -1.45 -3.43
N PHE A 52 0.80 -1.25 -2.11
CA PHE A 52 -0.40 -0.89 -1.34
C PHE A 52 -0.97 0.47 -1.74
N PHE A 53 -0.12 1.47 -1.94
CA PHE A 53 -0.54 2.81 -2.32
C PHE A 53 -1.24 2.81 -3.69
N ASP A 54 -0.63 2.18 -4.69
CA ASP A 54 -1.15 2.13 -6.05
C ASP A 54 -2.48 1.40 -6.12
N TRP A 55 -2.58 0.26 -5.44
CA TRP A 55 -3.75 -0.62 -5.47
C TRP A 55 -4.74 -0.38 -4.33
N ARG A 56 -4.60 0.69 -3.54
CA ARG A 56 -5.65 1.09 -2.61
C ARG A 56 -6.94 1.36 -3.40
N GLY A 57 -8.06 0.75 -3.01
CA GLY A 57 -9.32 0.74 -3.74
C GLY A 57 -9.40 -0.30 -4.87
N GLY A 58 -8.44 -1.24 -4.95
CA GLY A 58 -8.44 -2.31 -5.94
C GLY A 58 -8.46 -1.80 -7.37
N LEU A 59 -9.32 -2.38 -8.20
CA LEU A 59 -9.39 -2.04 -9.63
C LEU A 59 -9.88 -0.62 -9.92
N ALA A 60 -10.55 0.05 -8.98
CA ALA A 60 -10.89 1.47 -9.11
C ALA A 60 -9.64 2.36 -9.29
N SER A 61 -8.48 1.87 -8.86
CA SER A 61 -7.20 2.58 -8.96
C SER A 61 -6.35 2.15 -10.15
N ALA A 62 -6.87 1.33 -11.08
CA ALA A 62 -6.10 0.85 -12.23
C ALA A 62 -5.50 1.98 -13.08
N ALA A 63 -6.24 3.09 -13.26
CA ALA A 63 -5.74 4.26 -13.98
C ALA A 63 -4.56 4.93 -13.25
N ARG A 64 -4.60 5.03 -11.92
CA ARG A 64 -3.50 5.55 -11.11
C ARG A 64 -2.29 4.61 -11.16
N ALA A 65 -2.51 3.31 -10.94
CA ALA A 65 -1.45 2.30 -10.93
C ALA A 65 -0.68 2.23 -12.27
N LYS A 66 -1.33 2.54 -13.40
CA LYS A 66 -0.67 2.63 -14.71
C LYS A 66 0.36 3.77 -14.81
N HIS A 67 0.19 4.84 -14.03
CA HIS A 67 1.12 5.98 -14.00
C HIS A 67 2.13 5.88 -12.85
N SER A 68 2.13 4.76 -12.12
CA SER A 68 3.07 4.53 -11.02
C SER A 68 4.49 4.30 -11.52
N PRO A 69 5.53 4.70 -10.75
CA PRO A 69 6.89 4.24 -10.97
C PRO A 69 7.03 2.70 -10.95
N SER A 70 6.07 1.99 -10.34
CA SER A 70 6.01 0.52 -10.30
C SER A 70 5.15 -0.12 -11.40
N ALA A 71 4.66 0.66 -12.38
CA ALA A 71 3.75 0.17 -13.42
C ALA A 71 4.26 -1.07 -14.17
N ALA A 72 5.57 -1.16 -14.42
CA ALA A 72 6.18 -2.32 -15.09
C ALA A 72 5.94 -3.65 -14.34
N HIS A 73 5.88 -3.63 -13.00
CA HIS A 73 5.55 -4.82 -12.22
C HIS A 73 4.09 -5.26 -12.42
N TYR A 74 3.18 -4.32 -12.69
CA TYR A 74 1.75 -4.59 -12.87
C TYR A 74 1.38 -4.99 -14.30
N GLU A 75 2.26 -4.69 -15.27
CA GLU A 75 2.16 -5.15 -16.65
C GLU A 75 2.72 -6.57 -16.83
N ALA A 76 3.58 -7.03 -15.92
CA ALA A 76 4.14 -8.37 -15.94
C ALA A 76 3.08 -9.46 -15.72
N GLU A 77 3.27 -10.63 -16.33
CA GLU A 77 2.36 -11.78 -16.23
C GLU A 77 2.12 -12.20 -14.77
N ALA A 78 3.14 -12.07 -13.91
CA ALA A 78 3.07 -12.37 -12.49
C ALA A 78 2.00 -11.58 -11.72
N PHE A 79 1.54 -10.44 -12.25
CA PHE A 79 0.46 -9.65 -11.64
C PHE A 79 -0.95 -10.23 -11.95
N THR A 80 -1.07 -11.10 -12.95
CA THR A 80 -2.38 -11.63 -13.40
C THR A 80 -3.20 -12.26 -12.27
N PRO A 81 -2.65 -13.12 -11.39
CA PRO A 81 -3.42 -13.70 -10.29
C PRO A 81 -3.90 -12.64 -9.28
N LEU A 82 -3.05 -11.65 -8.98
CA LEU A 82 -3.42 -10.56 -8.09
C LEU A 82 -4.51 -9.67 -8.71
N ARG A 83 -4.41 -9.37 -10.00
CA ARG A 83 -5.46 -8.63 -10.73
C ARG A 83 -6.82 -9.34 -10.68
N ALA A 84 -6.82 -10.65 -10.87
CA ALA A 84 -8.05 -11.45 -10.78
C ALA A 84 -8.62 -11.41 -9.36
N ALA A 85 -7.80 -11.59 -8.32
CA ALA A 85 -8.25 -11.51 -6.94
C ALA A 85 -8.77 -10.11 -6.55
N LEU A 86 -8.14 -9.04 -7.06
CA LEU A 86 -8.62 -7.66 -6.87
C LEU A 86 -9.99 -7.42 -7.53
N ALA A 87 -10.33 -8.15 -8.59
CA ALA A 87 -11.62 -8.01 -9.29
C ALA A 87 -12.82 -8.50 -8.47
N GLU A 88 -12.58 -9.36 -7.47
CA GLU A 88 -13.62 -9.89 -6.58
C GLU A 88 -13.98 -8.91 -5.44
N HIS A 89 -13.28 -7.77 -5.33
CA HIS A 89 -13.43 -6.85 -4.21
C HIS A 89 -13.80 -5.44 -4.68
N GLU A 90 -14.73 -4.83 -3.95
CA GLU A 90 -15.11 -3.44 -4.14
C GLU A 90 -14.32 -2.50 -3.20
N PRO A 91 -14.08 -1.24 -3.59
CA PRO A 91 -13.51 -0.24 -2.68
C PRO A 91 -14.36 -0.11 -1.41
N ALA A 92 -13.71 -0.13 -0.26
CA ALA A 92 -14.37 0.22 0.99
C ALA A 92 -14.73 1.73 1.00
N PRO A 93 -15.77 2.14 1.76
CA PRO A 93 -16.05 3.56 1.97
C PRO A 93 -14.87 4.37 2.52
N THR A 94 -13.96 3.70 3.26
CA THR A 94 -12.73 4.29 3.81
C THR A 94 -11.60 4.41 2.80
N ALA A 95 -11.77 3.96 1.54
CA ALA A 95 -10.71 4.02 0.53
C ALA A 95 -10.29 5.46 0.19
N ARG A 96 -11.26 6.41 0.17
CA ARG A 96 -11.06 7.86 0.01
C ARG A 96 -10.13 8.25 -1.14
N LEU A 97 -10.30 7.61 -2.31
CA LEU A 97 -9.38 7.73 -3.45
C LEU A 97 -9.32 9.14 -4.06
N ASP A 98 -10.30 9.99 -3.77
CA ASP A 98 -10.37 11.38 -4.19
C ASP A 98 -9.48 12.32 -3.34
N HIS A 99 -8.96 11.83 -2.21
CA HIS A 99 -8.07 12.60 -1.34
C HIS A 99 -6.80 13.05 -2.08
N PRO A 100 -6.33 14.31 -1.91
CA PRO A 100 -5.14 14.84 -2.59
C PRO A 100 -3.89 13.97 -2.48
N TYR A 101 -3.66 13.36 -1.31
CA TYR A 101 -2.56 12.40 -1.07
C TYR A 101 -2.43 11.33 -2.18
N PHE A 102 -3.56 10.78 -2.64
CA PHE A 102 -3.59 9.72 -3.64
C PHE A 102 -3.40 10.21 -5.09
N LYS A 103 -3.27 11.53 -5.30
CA LYS A 103 -2.85 12.12 -6.58
C LYS A 103 -1.33 12.15 -6.74
N GLY A 104 -0.58 11.94 -5.65
CA GLY A 104 0.86 11.78 -5.67
C GLY A 104 1.29 10.50 -6.38
N ALA A 105 2.57 10.44 -6.78
CA ALA A 105 3.14 9.28 -7.48
C ALA A 105 3.65 8.18 -6.53
N ALA A 106 3.88 8.51 -5.25
CA ALA A 106 4.48 7.60 -4.27
C ALA A 106 3.90 7.83 -2.87
N PRO A 107 3.85 6.79 -2.02
CA PRO A 107 3.46 6.95 -0.63
C PRO A 107 4.52 7.71 0.17
N CYS A 108 4.09 8.33 1.26
CA CYS A 108 5.03 8.78 2.29
C CYS A 108 5.63 7.55 2.98
N THR A 109 6.96 7.41 2.90
CA THR A 109 7.69 6.33 3.57
C THR A 109 8.63 6.86 4.66
N MET A 110 9.23 5.92 5.39
CA MET A 110 10.27 6.13 6.41
C MET A 110 11.41 5.12 6.18
N LEU A 111 11.83 4.94 4.92
CA LEU A 111 12.97 4.09 4.60
C LEU A 111 14.25 4.62 5.25
N ILE A 112 15.19 3.73 5.54
CA ILE A 112 16.41 4.08 6.29
C ILE A 112 17.20 5.20 5.59
N ASP A 113 17.40 5.10 4.28
CA ASP A 113 18.10 6.12 3.49
C ASP A 113 17.39 7.49 3.55
N GLU A 114 16.05 7.49 3.58
CA GLU A 114 15.29 8.73 3.75
C GLU A 114 15.54 9.33 5.15
N VAL A 115 15.51 8.51 6.20
CA VAL A 115 15.76 8.96 7.58
C VAL A 115 17.20 9.49 7.73
N GLU A 116 18.18 8.80 7.15
CA GLU A 116 19.57 9.22 7.13
C GLU A 116 19.74 10.56 6.42
N ALA A 117 19.07 10.77 5.27
CA ALA A 117 19.09 12.05 4.57
C ALA A 117 18.49 13.20 5.40
N LEU A 118 17.41 12.94 6.13
CA LEU A 118 16.82 13.93 7.05
C LEU A 118 17.79 14.30 8.17
N TRP A 119 18.45 13.31 8.77
CA TRP A 119 19.44 13.55 9.82
C TRP A 119 20.70 14.23 9.30
N ALA A 120 21.18 13.87 8.11
CA ALA A 120 22.34 14.51 7.50
C ALA A 120 22.12 16.01 7.29
N ALA A 121 20.92 16.42 6.85
CA ALA A 121 20.59 17.84 6.69
C ALA A 121 20.72 18.63 8.00
N ILE A 122 20.26 18.06 9.11
CA ILE A 122 20.33 18.66 10.44
C ILE A 122 21.79 18.66 10.93
N ALA A 123 22.46 17.52 10.88
CA ALA A 123 23.80 17.37 11.45
C ALA A 123 24.85 18.20 10.71
N GLU A 124 24.77 18.29 9.38
CA GLU A 124 25.79 18.95 8.56
C GLU A 124 25.52 20.44 8.34
N ARG A 125 24.24 20.84 8.33
CA ARG A 125 23.85 22.20 7.90
C ARG A 125 22.89 22.90 8.88
N ASP A 126 22.54 22.26 9.99
CA ASP A 126 21.49 22.70 10.92
C ASP A 126 20.17 23.03 10.19
N ASP A 127 19.90 22.29 9.11
CA ASP A 127 18.72 22.47 8.28
C ASP A 127 17.59 21.53 8.71
N TRP A 128 16.61 22.10 9.41
CA TRP A 128 15.43 21.40 9.92
C TRP A 128 14.27 21.33 8.92
N ALA A 129 14.35 22.06 7.80
CA ALA A 129 13.25 22.14 6.85
C ALA A 129 12.83 20.77 6.26
N PRO A 130 13.74 19.85 5.90
CA PRO A 130 13.37 18.53 5.40
C PRO A 130 12.56 17.70 6.41
N LEU A 131 12.93 17.77 7.69
CA LEU A 131 12.21 17.04 8.75
C LEU A 131 10.78 17.58 8.91
N TYR A 132 10.61 18.90 8.94
CA TYR A 132 9.28 19.50 9.03
C TYR A 132 8.41 19.20 7.81
N ALA A 133 9.00 19.21 6.61
CA ALA A 133 8.30 18.78 5.40
C ALA A 133 7.87 17.31 5.48
N LYS A 134 8.73 16.41 6.00
CA LYS A 134 8.38 15.01 6.21
C LYS A 134 7.23 14.83 7.22
N ILE A 135 7.25 15.56 8.33
CA ILE A 135 6.16 15.52 9.33
C ILE A 135 4.83 15.98 8.69
N ALA A 136 4.85 17.05 7.89
CA ALA A 136 3.67 17.50 7.17
C ALA A 136 3.15 16.45 6.16
N ALA A 137 4.04 15.73 5.47
CA ALA A 137 3.65 14.65 4.57
C ALA A 137 3.05 13.44 5.31
N ILE A 138 3.57 13.09 6.50
CA ILE A 138 2.99 12.04 7.36
C ILE A 138 1.59 12.44 7.82
N GLU A 139 1.39 13.71 8.14
CA GLU A 139 0.10 14.24 8.56
C GLU A 139 -0.93 14.22 7.42
N GLU A 140 -0.52 14.60 6.20
CA GLU A 140 -1.38 14.47 5.01
C GLU A 140 -1.73 13.00 4.76
N MET A 141 -0.74 12.10 4.84
CA MET A 141 -0.98 10.66 4.74
C MET A 141 -2.01 10.22 5.79
N ARG A 142 -1.81 10.52 7.08
CA ARG A 142 -2.75 10.16 8.16
C ARG A 142 -4.18 10.58 7.82
N SER A 143 -4.36 11.84 7.41
CA SER A 143 -5.67 12.39 7.05
C SER A 143 -6.34 11.69 5.86
N ALA A 144 -5.58 11.00 4.99
CA ALA A 144 -6.11 10.23 3.87
C ALA A 144 -6.62 8.83 4.25
N TYR A 145 -6.13 8.27 5.36
CA TYR A 145 -6.48 6.93 5.85
C TYR A 145 -7.48 6.91 7.01
N GLU A 146 -7.75 8.06 7.63
CA GLU A 146 -8.83 8.26 8.63
C GLU A 146 -10.23 8.27 8.00
#